data_AF-A0A821XJU7-F1
#
_entry.id   AF-A0A821XJU7-F1
#
_cell.length_a   1.000
_cell.length_b   1.000
_cell.length_c   1.000
_cell.angle_alpha   90.00
_cell.angle_beta   90.00
_cell.angle_gamma   90.00
#
_symmetry.space_group_name_H-M   'P 1'
#
loop_
_entity.id
_entity.type
_entity.pdbx_description
1 polymer ?
#
loop_
_entity_poly.entity_id
_entity_poly.type
_entity_poly.pdbx_seq_one_letter_code
_entity_poly.pdbx_strand_id
1 'polypeptide(L)'
;MVQSIEYYDLEHSSEKKPVQGVDELMHRIMSYWQKLNQKVSGFVSVRIENLQNMVDNTYFLLLLMVKQANIVVCGSACVGKSTLVNSLCGKEVPKTSSSLCSATDEMKKYVLHQTYQSVNEAASSTEYSITIWDTSGIES
;
A
#
# COMPACT_ATOMS: atom_id res chain seq x y z
N MET A 1 46.49 19.98 -72.09
CA MET A 1 46.07 18.64 -72.54
C MET A 1 45.80 17.78 -71.30
N VAL A 2 44.60 17.88 -70.75
CA VAL A 2 43.94 16.90 -69.87
C VAL A 2 42.46 17.06 -70.21
N GLN A 3 41.86 16.00 -70.75
CA GLN A 3 40.46 15.99 -71.16
C GLN A 3 39.58 15.91 -69.91
N SER A 4 38.75 16.92 -69.70
CA SER A 4 37.60 16.87 -68.80
C SER A 4 36.59 15.87 -69.34
N ILE A 5 36.19 14.92 -68.51
CA ILE A 5 35.04 14.06 -68.77
C ILE A 5 33.96 14.47 -67.76
N GLU A 6 32.96 15.21 -68.26
CA GLU A 6 31.70 15.45 -67.57
C GLU A 6 30.80 14.24 -67.78
N TYR A 7 30.35 13.61 -66.69
CA TYR A 7 29.28 12.62 -66.75
C TYR A 7 27.96 13.32 -66.36
N TYR A 8 27.05 13.38 -67.34
CA TYR A 8 25.64 13.66 -67.10
C TYR A 8 24.94 12.34 -66.81
N ASP A 9 24.49 12.14 -65.58
CA ASP A 9 23.57 11.05 -65.27
C ASP A 9 22.15 11.48 -65.67
N LEU A 10 21.75 11.00 -66.84
CA LEU A 10 20.40 11.07 -67.38
C LEU A 10 19.46 10.26 -66.50
N GLU A 11 18.49 10.97 -65.92
CA GLU A 11 17.18 10.51 -65.48
C GLU A 11 16.98 8.98 -65.54
N HIS A 12 17.32 8.32 -64.44
CA HIS A 12 16.58 7.14 -64.03
C HIS A 12 15.94 7.48 -62.70
N SER A 13 14.62 7.62 -62.75
CA SER A 13 13.73 7.50 -61.60
C SER A 13 14.04 6.18 -60.90
N SER A 14 15.03 6.21 -60.01
CA SER A 14 15.25 5.14 -59.06
C SER A 14 14.14 5.30 -58.04
N GLU A 15 13.03 4.61 -58.25
CA GLU A 15 12.33 4.01 -57.12
C GLU A 15 13.41 3.31 -56.29
N LYS A 16 13.87 3.99 -55.24
CA LYS A 16 14.71 3.41 -54.21
C LYS A 16 13.83 2.35 -53.56
N LYS A 17 13.84 1.15 -54.14
CA LYS A 17 13.28 -0.02 -53.46
C LYS A 17 13.96 -0.05 -52.09
N PRO A 18 13.19 -0.02 -51.00
CA PRO A 18 13.77 -0.02 -49.67
C PRO A 18 14.74 -1.20 -49.59
N VAL A 19 15.94 -0.92 -49.09
CA VAL A 19 16.99 -1.93 -48.94
C VAL A 19 16.42 -2.98 -47.98
N GLN A 20 15.85 -4.06 -48.51
CA GLN A 20 15.12 -5.08 -47.76
C GLN A 20 15.92 -5.59 -46.54
N GLY A 21 17.25 -5.56 -46.61
CA GLY A 21 18.12 -5.95 -45.50
C GLY A 21 18.13 -4.98 -44.31
N VAL A 22 17.92 -3.67 -44.51
CA VAL A 22 17.93 -2.68 -43.42
C VAL A 22 16.62 -2.75 -42.64
N ASP A 23 15.49 -2.87 -43.32
CA ASP A 23 14.17 -2.97 -42.68
C ASP A 23 14.03 -4.31 -41.93
N GLU A 24 14.54 -5.42 -42.49
CA GLU A 24 14.56 -6.71 -41.79
C GLU A 24 15.47 -6.68 -40.55
N LEU A 25 16.63 -6.03 -40.66
CA LEU A 25 17.53 -5.83 -39.53
C LEU A 25 16.89 -4.99 -38.43
N MET A 26 16.25 -3.87 -38.78
CA MET A 26 15.54 -3.01 -37.84
C MET A 26 14.39 -3.74 -37.17
N HIS A 27 13.61 -4.53 -37.91
CA HIS A 27 12.55 -5.36 -37.34
C HIS A 27 13.09 -6.39 -36.34
N ARG A 28 14.23 -7.04 -36.64
CA ARG A 28 14.89 -7.96 -35.71
C ARG A 28 15.35 -7.24 -34.43
N ILE A 29 16.00 -6.08 -34.56
CA ILE A 29 16.46 -5.28 -33.43
C ILE A 29 15.29 -4.87 -32.54
N MET A 30 14.21 -4.35 -33.12
CA MET A 30 13.02 -3.93 -32.38
C MET A 30 12.34 -5.10 -31.69
N SER A 31 12.25 -6.26 -32.34
CA SER A 31 11.72 -7.49 -31.73
C SER A 31 12.56 -7.95 -30.53
N TYR A 32 13.89 -7.90 -30.63
CA TYR A 32 14.79 -8.21 -29.51
C TYR A 32 14.62 -7.22 -28.36
N TRP A 33 14.53 -5.93 -28.67
CA TRP A 33 14.35 -4.88 -27.66
C TRP A 33 13.04 -5.04 -26.88
N GLN A 34 11.95 -5.36 -27.57
CA GLN A 34 10.65 -5.67 -26.94
C GLN A 34 10.73 -6.89 -26.02
N LYS A 35 11.36 -7.99 -26.47
CA LYS A 35 11.53 -9.19 -25.64
C LYS A 35 12.37 -8.93 -24.39
N LEU A 36 13.44 -8.14 -24.53
CA LEU A 36 14.28 -7.72 -23.39
C LEU A 36 13.48 -6.88 -22.40
N ASN A 37 12.74 -5.87 -22.87
CA ASN A 37 11.91 -5.03 -21.99
C ASN A 37 10.84 -5.83 -21.26
N GLN A 38 10.18 -6.77 -21.95
CA GLN A 38 9.16 -7.60 -21.33
C GLN A 38 9.77 -8.48 -20.21
N LYS A 39 10.97 -9.02 -20.44
CA LYS A 39 11.68 -9.85 -19.45
C LYS A 39 12.17 -9.03 -18.26
N VAL A 40 12.70 -7.83 -18.49
CA VAL A 40 13.15 -6.92 -17.42
C VAL A 40 11.95 -6.43 -16.61
N SER A 41 10.86 -6.03 -17.26
CA SER A 41 9.63 -5.62 -16.60
C SER A 41 9.05 -6.72 -15.72
N GLY A 42 8.95 -7.96 -16.25
CA GLY A 42 8.48 -9.10 -15.45
C GLY A 42 9.33 -9.37 -14.22
N PHE A 43 10.66 -9.29 -14.35
CA PHE A 43 11.57 -9.50 -13.23
C PHE A 43 11.45 -8.40 -12.15
N VAL A 44 11.33 -7.13 -12.58
CA VAL A 44 11.14 -6.00 -11.66
C VAL A 44 9.81 -6.12 -10.93
N SER A 45 8.72 -6.45 -11.62
CA SER A 45 7.39 -6.61 -11.02
C SER A 45 7.36 -7.71 -9.95
N VAL A 46 7.94 -8.88 -10.23
CA VAL A 46 8.01 -9.98 -9.24
C VAL A 46 8.81 -9.57 -7.99
N ARG A 47 9.90 -8.80 -8.16
CA ARG A 47 10.68 -8.32 -7.01
C ARG A 47 9.95 -7.27 -6.19
N ILE A 48 9.22 -6.37 -6.84
CA ILE A 48 8.40 -5.37 -6.14
C ILE A 48 7.31 -6.08 -5.32
N GLU A 49 6.59 -7.03 -5.90
CA GLU A 49 5.56 -7.80 -5.20
C GLU A 49 6.14 -8.55 -3.99
N ASN A 50 7.28 -9.23 -4.15
CA ASN A 50 7.94 -9.91 -3.04
C ASN A 50 8.39 -8.96 -1.93
N LEU A 51 8.88 -7.77 -2.28
CA LEU A 51 9.24 -6.75 -1.29
C LEU A 51 8.00 -6.22 -0.55
N GLN A 52 6.91 -5.97 -1.27
CA GLN A 52 5.63 -5.58 -0.68
C GLN A 52 5.16 -6.64 0.34
N ASN A 53 5.13 -7.90 -0.06
CA ASN A 53 4.75 -9.02 0.80
C ASN A 53 5.68 -9.16 2.02
N MET A 54 6.99 -8.95 1.85
CA MET A 54 7.94 -8.98 2.96
C MET A 54 7.69 -7.84 3.96
N VAL A 55 7.39 -6.64 3.45
CA VAL A 55 7.06 -5.47 4.27
C VAL A 55 5.77 -5.71 5.04
N ASP A 56 4.71 -6.17 4.38
CA ASP A 56 3.41 -6.44 5.00
C ASP A 56 3.51 -7.51 6.08
N ASN A 57 4.24 -8.61 5.81
CA ASN A 57 4.50 -9.65 6.80
C ASN A 57 5.29 -9.12 8.01
N THR A 58 6.26 -8.24 7.78
CA THR A 58 7.06 -7.67 8.87
C THR A 58 6.23 -6.76 9.76
N TYR A 59 5.41 -5.87 9.18
CA TYR A 59 4.49 -5.03 9.94
C TYR A 59 3.47 -5.85 10.70
N PHE A 60 2.92 -6.90 10.07
CA PHE A 60 2.00 -7.81 10.72
C PHE A 60 2.65 -8.52 11.90
N LEU A 61 3.84 -9.10 11.73
CA LEU A 61 4.59 -9.73 12.83
C LEU A 61 4.92 -8.73 13.94
N LEU A 62 5.33 -7.50 13.60
CA LEU A 62 5.57 -6.44 14.58
C LEU A 62 4.29 -6.13 15.38
N LEU A 63 3.14 -6.08 14.72
CA LEU A 63 1.84 -5.89 15.35
C LEU A 63 1.48 -7.07 16.27
N LEU A 64 1.76 -8.31 15.85
CA LEU A 64 1.59 -9.52 16.68
C LEU A 64 2.54 -9.54 17.89
N MET A 65 3.71 -8.88 17.82
CA MET A 65 4.61 -8.75 18.97
C MET A 65 4.07 -7.75 20.02
N VAL A 66 3.24 -6.79 19.62
CA VAL A 66 2.61 -5.84 20.54
C VAL A 66 1.38 -6.49 21.19
N LYS A 67 1.62 -7.24 22.27
CA LYS A 67 0.55 -7.89 23.07
C LYS A 67 -0.30 -6.91 23.87
N GLN A 68 0.12 -5.65 23.98
CA GLN A 68 -0.54 -4.63 24.79
C GLN A 68 -0.62 -3.31 24.04
N ALA A 69 -1.82 -2.76 23.92
CA ALA A 69 -2.05 -1.44 23.36
C ALA A 69 -2.73 -0.53 24.39
N ASN A 70 -2.39 0.75 24.39
CA ASN A 70 -3.04 1.76 25.21
C ASN A 70 -3.63 2.83 24.29
N ILE A 71 -4.94 3.06 24.40
CA ILE A 71 -5.69 4.07 23.66
C ILE A 71 -6.22 5.07 24.68
N VAL A 72 -6.00 6.36 24.44
CA VAL A 72 -6.56 7.44 25.27
C VAL A 72 -7.51 8.24 24.40
N VAL A 73 -8.78 8.33 24.82
CA VAL A 73 -9.84 9.02 24.09
C VAL A 73 -10.10 10.37 24.73
N CYS A 74 -9.61 11.43 24.09
CA CYS A 74 -9.70 12.80 24.56
C CYS A 74 -10.56 13.67 23.64
N GLY A 75 -11.12 14.76 24.17
CA GLY A 75 -11.91 15.73 23.43
C GLY A 75 -12.91 16.48 24.31
N SER A 76 -13.56 17.50 23.77
CA SER A 76 -14.58 18.30 24.46
C SER A 76 -15.74 17.45 24.99
N ALA A 77 -16.54 17.99 25.92
CA ALA A 77 -17.73 17.30 26.37
C ALA A 77 -18.70 17.04 25.21
N CYS A 78 -19.51 15.98 25.34
CA CYS A 78 -20.61 15.67 24.41
C CYS A 78 -20.24 15.36 22.94
N VAL A 79 -18.95 15.19 22.59
CA VAL A 79 -18.50 14.81 21.22
C VAL A 79 -18.61 13.31 20.91
N GLY A 80 -19.21 12.51 21.80
CA GLY A 80 -19.41 11.07 21.58
C GLY A 80 -18.21 10.17 21.93
N LYS A 81 -17.29 10.61 22.80
CA LYS A 81 -16.14 9.79 23.26
C LYS A 81 -16.56 8.44 23.85
N SER A 82 -17.48 8.46 24.81
CA SER A 82 -18.01 7.25 25.45
C SER A 82 -18.79 6.37 24.46
N THR A 83 -19.47 6.97 23.49
CA THR A 83 -20.11 6.22 22.39
C THR A 83 -19.07 5.49 21.54
N LEU A 84 -17.96 6.15 21.20
CA LEU A 84 -16.85 5.52 20.48
C LEU A 84 -16.24 4.36 21.29
N VAL A 85 -16.05 4.53 22.60
CA VAL A 85 -15.56 3.47 23.49
C VAL A 85 -16.52 2.27 23.50
N ASN A 86 -17.84 2.50 23.53
CA ASN A 86 -18.84 1.43 23.40
C ASN A 86 -18.73 0.68 22.07
N SER A 87 -18.55 1.42 20.97
CA SER A 87 -18.35 0.83 19.65
C SER A 87 -17.07 -0.01 19.58
N LEU A 88 -15.96 0.47 20.16
CA LEU A 88 -14.70 -0.28 20.23
C LEU A 88 -14.81 -1.54 21.11
N CYS A 89 -15.57 -1.47 22.21
CA CYS A 89 -15.79 -2.60 23.10
C CYS A 89 -16.83 -3.61 22.56
N GLY A 90 -17.61 -3.25 21.54
CA GLY A 90 -18.72 -4.05 21.02
C GLY A 90 -19.88 -4.24 22.02
N LYS A 91 -19.89 -3.47 23.12
CA LYS A 91 -20.89 -3.55 24.19
C LYS A 91 -20.97 -2.21 24.92
N GLU A 92 -22.08 -1.98 25.61
CA GLU A 92 -22.28 -0.77 26.40
C GLU A 92 -21.51 -0.89 27.74
N VAL A 93 -20.39 -0.15 27.86
CA VAL A 93 -19.54 -0.12 29.06
C VAL A 93 -19.58 1.26 29.73
N PRO A 94 -19.10 2.37 29.11
CA PRO A 94 -19.44 3.69 29.59
C PRO A 94 -20.92 4.01 29.37
N LYS A 95 -21.50 4.66 30.38
CA LYS A 95 -22.82 5.28 30.25
C LYS A 95 -22.72 6.40 29.22
N THR A 96 -23.64 6.41 28.28
CA THR A 96 -23.85 7.52 27.36
C THR A 96 -25.13 8.24 27.75
N SER A 97 -25.18 9.55 27.53
CA SER A 97 -26.40 10.34 27.65
C SER A 97 -26.66 11.03 26.32
N SER A 98 -27.94 11.15 25.95
CA SER A 98 -28.37 11.99 24.83
C SER A 98 -28.51 13.47 25.22
N SER A 99 -28.30 13.80 26.49
CA SER A 99 -28.36 15.17 27.01
C SER A 99 -27.07 15.94 26.74
N LEU A 100 -27.15 17.27 26.83
CA LEU A 100 -26.00 18.19 26.74
C LEU A 100 -25.10 18.17 27.98
N CYS A 101 -25.43 17.38 29.00
CA CYS A 101 -24.64 17.26 30.21
C CYS A 101 -23.45 16.31 29.99
N SER A 102 -22.31 16.63 30.59
CA SER A 102 -21.17 15.72 30.61
C SER A 102 -21.57 14.40 31.26
N ALA A 103 -21.43 13.30 30.52
CA ALA A 103 -21.69 11.95 31.05
C ALA A 103 -20.49 11.37 31.82
N THR A 104 -19.30 11.92 31.59
CA THR A 104 -18.01 11.43 32.11
C THR A 104 -17.35 12.52 32.93
N ASP A 105 -17.47 12.43 34.24
CA ASP A 105 -16.87 13.37 35.20
C ASP A 105 -15.42 13.00 35.53
N GLU A 106 -15.09 11.72 35.48
CA GLU A 106 -13.76 11.18 35.81
C GLU A 106 -13.23 10.26 34.71
N MET A 107 -11.90 10.20 34.60
CA MET A 107 -11.22 9.29 33.68
C MET A 107 -11.52 7.84 34.06
N LYS A 108 -11.97 7.03 33.09
CA LYS A 108 -12.29 5.61 33.29
C LYS A 108 -11.43 4.73 32.39
N LYS A 109 -10.98 3.61 32.96
CA LYS A 109 -10.17 2.59 32.28
C LYS A 109 -11.04 1.41 31.89
N TYR A 110 -10.91 0.98 30.64
CA TYR A 110 -11.55 -0.21 30.09
C TYR A 110 -10.47 -1.13 29.53
N VAL A 111 -10.49 -2.42 29.88
CA VAL A 111 -9.53 -3.40 29.37
C VAL A 111 -10.27 -4.43 28.52
N LEU A 112 -9.86 -4.53 27.26
CA LEU A 112 -10.40 -5.46 26.29
C LEU A 112 -9.37 -6.55 26.03
N HIS A 113 -9.73 -7.79 26.35
CA HIS A 113 -8.95 -8.98 26.03
C HIS A 113 -9.46 -9.55 24.71
N GLN A 114 -8.57 -9.68 23.72
CA GLN A 114 -8.88 -10.32 22.45
C GLN A 114 -7.93 -11.49 22.22
N THR A 115 -8.48 -12.58 21.72
CA THR A 115 -7.70 -13.74 21.28
C THR A 115 -7.71 -13.76 19.75
N TYR A 116 -6.54 -13.65 19.16
CA TYR A 116 -6.40 -13.88 17.72
C TYR A 116 -6.04 -15.34 17.49
N GLN A 117 -6.81 -16.00 16.63
CA GLN A 117 -6.48 -17.32 16.12
C GLN A 117 -5.90 -17.15 14.72
N SER A 118 -4.64 -17.53 14.55
CA SER A 118 -4.00 -17.57 13.24
C SER A 118 -4.71 -18.58 12.36
N VAL A 119 -5.18 -18.15 11.19
CA VAL A 119 -5.91 -19.00 10.24
C VAL A 119 -5.04 -20.13 9.68
N ASN A 120 -3.70 -19.96 9.74
CA ASN A 120 -2.75 -20.85 9.07
C ASN A 120 -1.89 -21.71 10.02
N GLU A 121 -1.96 -21.49 11.32
CA GLU A 121 -1.19 -22.27 12.30
C GLU A 121 -2.11 -22.87 13.36
N ALA A 122 -2.35 -24.18 13.22
CA ALA A 122 -3.06 -24.98 14.21
C ALA A 122 -2.21 -25.14 15.48
N ALA A 123 -2.14 -24.09 16.34
CA ALA A 123 -1.94 -24.18 17.79
C ALA A 123 -1.63 -22.83 18.49
N SER A 124 -1.26 -21.76 17.78
CA SER A 124 -0.80 -20.53 18.44
C SER A 124 -1.93 -19.51 18.61
N SER A 125 -2.73 -19.64 19.68
CA SER A 125 -3.62 -18.55 20.10
C SER A 125 -2.77 -17.46 20.75
N THR A 126 -2.76 -16.26 20.18
CA THR A 126 -2.10 -15.13 20.82
C THR A 126 -3.14 -14.25 21.48
N GLU A 127 -2.94 -13.95 22.76
CA GLU A 127 -3.79 -13.05 23.53
C GLU A 127 -3.21 -11.64 23.48
N TYR A 128 -4.08 -10.66 23.22
CA TYR A 128 -3.77 -9.24 23.21
C TYR A 128 -4.69 -8.51 24.18
N SER A 129 -4.15 -7.51 24.85
CA SER A 129 -4.90 -6.63 25.73
C SER A 129 -4.88 -5.19 25.20
N ILE A 130 -6.05 -4.59 25.06
CA ILE A 130 -6.22 -3.19 24.68
C ILE A 130 -6.78 -2.47 25.90
N THR A 131 -6.02 -1.53 26.43
CA THR A 131 -6.48 -0.64 27.49
C THR A 131 -6.97 0.65 26.86
N ILE A 132 -8.23 1.01 27.10
CA ILE A 132 -8.86 2.23 26.62
C ILE A 132 -9.13 3.14 27.82
N TRP A 133 -8.66 4.38 27.75
CA TRP A 133 -8.89 5.41 28.75
C TRP A 133 -9.89 6.44 28.20
N ASP A 134 -11.12 6.44 28.73
CA ASP A 134 -12.14 7.45 28.42
C ASP A 134 -11.94 8.64 29.37
N THR A 135 -11.71 9.84 28.82
CA THR A 135 -11.46 11.03 29.64
C THR A 135 -12.71 11.88 29.78
N SER A 136 -12.73 12.73 30.82
CA SER A 136 -13.70 13.82 30.90
C SER A 136 -13.57 14.78 29.70
N GLY A 137 -14.61 15.58 29.49
CA GLY A 137 -14.56 16.68 28.52
C GLY A 137 -13.43 17.65 28.87
N ILE A 138 -12.56 17.93 27.92
CA ILE A 138 -11.56 18.99 28.06
C ILE A 138 -12.28 20.29 27.69
N GLU A 139 -12.75 21.01 28.71
CA GLU A 139 -13.29 22.36 28.56
C GLU A 139 -12.23 23.35 29.07
N SER A 140 -11.92 24.36 28.25
CA SER A 140 -11.01 25.48 28.56
C SER A 140 -11.80 26.71 28.97
#